data_AF-A0A7G8QAK5-F1
#
_entry.id   AF-A0A7G8QAK5-F1
#
_cell.length_a   1.000
_cell.length_b   1.000
_cell.length_c   1.000
_cell.angle_alpha   90.00
_cell.angle_beta   90.00
_cell.angle_gamma   90.00
#
_symmetry.space_group_name_H-M   'P 1'
#
loop_
_entity.id
_entity.type
_entity.pdbx_description
1 polymer ?
#
loop_
_entity_poly.entity_id
_entity_poly.type
_entity_poly.pdbx_seq_one_letter_code
_entity_poly.pdbx_strand_id
1 'polypeptide(L)'
;MLCLWPLVSLAAEVQATLDRQQVALGETVTLNLRANGGGMASVPDLSVLSRDFAVLGSSSNTSISIINGQRAAQLTVGVALRPLHAGTLHIPALSFAGGTTGPLELEVTPADASVEAAGRKDVFLEATVDPASAYVGQQMTYTVRLFFATDLTSGALEDPQVTGIDFRRLGDEVNYQAERGGRRYNVIERRYAAIPQREGHLKIPSVAFQGEAVNMANSDAFFGNGTPVTAASPAVDIDVRAAPAQASRAAWLPARALSLTMDGGPAHGDLHVGEPLNLVMSLQATGLPYEALPSLSLPSLDGATVYPDKPVNGTRVEGPWLVGRRQQSFAVVPHRAGTLTIPETTLTWWNVAENHAETARIPAQTLTVLPAAGTPASSSSAPQSSVAAPATTPGEVPVTAVRQIPWRLLALISLGLWVISVVGWLVWRRRPRGPRSAPGVSPDATNGSASRLQAAFLAEAKGNDTGRQASALLAWARAERPALQNLGELAQALSAGPQREAIDALQRKRYAGVEETGLGDRLAQAFKQGFAWQPAAEAGDGSPLPPLYPFNLRR
;
A
#
# COMPACT_ATOMS: atom_id res chain seq x y z
N MET A 1 40.58 -19.83 40.42
CA MET A 1 40.53 -18.95 39.24
C MET A 1 39.08 -18.79 38.84
N LEU A 2 38.46 -17.64 39.16
CA LEU A 2 37.15 -17.26 38.63
C LEU A 2 37.37 -16.76 37.19
N CYS A 3 36.83 -17.47 36.20
CA CYS A 3 36.79 -16.96 34.82
C CYS A 3 35.66 -15.92 34.71
N LEU A 4 36.03 -14.64 34.60
CA LEU A 4 35.14 -13.62 34.07
C LEU A 4 34.96 -13.86 32.57
N TRP A 5 33.75 -14.19 32.14
CA TRP A 5 33.37 -14.05 30.73
C TRP A 5 33.09 -12.56 30.45
N PRO A 6 33.70 -11.98 29.39
CA PRO A 6 33.37 -10.62 28.99
C PRO A 6 31.93 -10.62 28.44
N LEU A 7 31.07 -9.82 29.05
CA LEU A 7 29.79 -9.41 28.48
C LEU A 7 30.09 -8.63 27.20
N VAL A 8 29.89 -9.27 26.04
CA VAL A 8 29.85 -8.56 24.76
C VAL A 8 28.57 -7.74 24.76
N SER A 9 28.72 -6.41 24.91
CA SER A 9 27.64 -5.45 24.73
C SER A 9 27.18 -5.49 23.26
N LEU A 10 25.97 -5.95 22.98
CA LEU A 10 25.33 -5.69 21.69
C LEU A 10 25.02 -4.20 21.61
N ALA A 11 25.78 -3.47 20.79
CA ALA A 11 25.44 -2.09 20.45
C ALA A 11 24.07 -2.04 19.75
N ALA A 12 23.25 -1.06 20.11
CA ALA A 12 21.99 -0.81 19.41
C ALA A 12 22.29 -0.51 17.93
N GLU A 13 21.53 -1.12 17.02
CA GLU A 13 21.59 -0.75 15.61
C GLU A 13 20.99 0.66 15.47
N VAL A 14 21.80 1.57 14.94
CA VAL A 14 21.51 2.99 14.86
C VAL A 14 21.61 3.46 13.42
N GLN A 15 20.60 4.21 12.96
CA GLN A 15 20.50 4.70 11.59
C GLN A 15 20.24 6.21 11.57
N ALA A 16 20.82 6.90 10.58
CA ALA A 16 20.51 8.29 10.27
C ALA A 16 19.90 8.37 8.87
N THR A 17 18.90 9.24 8.69
CA THR A 17 18.28 9.53 7.39
C THR A 17 17.89 11.00 7.33
N LEU A 18 17.96 11.62 6.15
CA LEU A 18 17.36 12.92 5.92
C LEU A 18 15.96 12.76 5.33
N ASP A 19 15.03 13.65 5.69
CA ASP A 19 13.75 13.76 4.99
C ASP A 19 13.96 14.11 3.50
N ARG A 20 15.03 14.87 3.19
CA ARG A 20 15.39 15.33 1.84
C ARG A 20 16.91 15.35 1.65
N GLN A 21 17.36 14.96 0.45
CA GLN A 21 18.78 14.92 0.08
C GLN A 21 19.25 16.20 -0.64
N GLN A 22 18.32 17.05 -1.08
CA GLN A 22 18.60 18.34 -1.70
C GLN A 22 17.64 19.40 -1.17
N VAL A 23 18.15 20.59 -0.84
CA VAL A 23 17.39 21.76 -0.36
C VAL A 23 17.99 23.05 -0.93
N ALA A 24 17.26 24.16 -0.88
CA ALA A 24 17.81 25.48 -1.18
C ALA A 24 18.36 26.16 0.08
N LEU A 25 19.33 27.06 -0.08
CA LEU A 25 19.85 27.89 1.01
C LEU A 25 18.71 28.72 1.61
N GLY A 26 18.59 28.70 2.94
CA GLY A 26 17.48 29.31 3.68
C GLY A 26 16.32 28.36 3.99
N GLU A 27 16.32 27.13 3.47
CA GLU A 27 15.40 26.07 3.87
C GLU A 27 15.91 25.25 5.06
N THR A 28 15.00 24.62 5.78
CA THR A 28 15.30 23.67 6.87
C THR A 28 15.13 22.25 6.35
N VAL A 29 16.01 21.33 6.75
CA VAL A 29 15.96 19.89 6.52
C VAL A 29 15.81 19.15 7.84
N THR A 30 15.17 17.99 7.86
CA THR A 30 15.02 17.17 9.07
C THR A 30 15.94 15.96 9.03
N LEU A 31 16.87 15.89 9.97
CA LEU A 31 17.70 14.72 10.24
C LEU A 31 16.96 13.78 11.21
N ASN A 32 16.63 12.58 10.74
CA ASN A 32 15.97 11.54 11.52
C ASN A 32 17.00 10.49 11.99
N LEU A 33 17.19 10.39 13.30
CA LEU A 33 18.04 9.40 13.96
C LEU A 33 17.16 8.31 14.56
N ARG A 34 17.45 7.04 14.26
CA ARG A 34 16.68 5.88 14.72
C ARG A 34 17.58 4.92 15.48
N ALA A 35 17.10 4.39 16.60
CA ALA A 35 17.79 3.38 17.39
C ALA A 35 16.83 2.26 17.80
N ASN A 36 17.26 1.02 17.64
CA ASN A 36 16.54 -0.17 18.08
C ASN A 36 17.04 -0.59 19.47
N GLY A 37 16.18 -0.55 20.49
CA GLY A 37 16.52 -0.97 21.85
C GLY A 37 16.01 -0.02 22.93
N GLY A 38 15.54 -0.58 24.05
CA GLY A 38 14.96 0.14 25.19
C GLY A 38 15.99 0.78 26.12
N GLY A 39 16.90 1.59 25.59
CA GLY A 39 17.77 2.45 26.38
C GLY A 39 17.09 3.77 26.76
N MET A 40 17.44 4.35 27.91
CA MET A 40 17.08 5.73 28.27
C MET A 40 17.44 6.69 27.14
N ALA A 41 16.53 7.60 26.79
CA ALA A 41 16.70 8.60 25.75
C ALA A 41 18.01 9.39 25.95
N SER A 42 19.06 9.04 25.22
CA SER A 42 20.26 9.86 25.14
C SER A 42 20.04 10.91 24.06
N VAL A 43 20.21 12.18 24.44
CA VAL A 43 20.22 13.29 23.49
C VAL A 43 21.46 13.09 22.59
N PRO A 44 21.32 13.05 21.26
CA PRO A 44 22.47 12.93 20.36
C PRO A 44 23.39 14.14 20.54
N ASP A 45 24.71 13.92 20.49
CA ASP A 45 25.65 15.03 20.43
C ASP A 45 25.63 15.63 19.01
N LEU A 46 25.04 16.81 18.88
CA LEU A 46 24.87 17.53 17.61
C LEU A 46 25.92 18.63 17.42
N SER A 47 26.86 18.79 18.36
CA SER A 47 27.84 19.87 18.34
C SER A 47 28.64 19.90 17.03
N VAL A 48 28.97 18.72 16.50
CA VAL A 48 29.69 18.52 15.23
C VAL A 48 28.97 19.10 14.01
N LEU A 49 27.65 19.29 14.06
CA LEU A 49 26.86 19.86 12.96
C LEU A 49 26.93 21.38 12.89
N SER A 50 27.31 22.04 13.98
CA SER A 50 27.25 23.51 14.13
C SER A 50 28.14 24.27 13.15
N ARG A 51 29.09 23.58 12.50
CA ARG A 51 29.98 24.16 11.50
C ARG A 51 29.24 24.55 10.23
N ASP A 52 28.37 23.66 9.74
CA ASP A 52 27.70 23.81 8.45
C ASP A 52 26.18 24.04 8.61
N PHE A 53 25.63 23.81 9.80
CA PHE A 53 24.19 23.88 10.10
C PHE A 53 23.88 24.67 11.38
N ALA A 54 22.83 25.47 11.34
CA ALA A 54 22.13 25.92 12.53
C ALA A 54 21.12 24.86 12.99
N VAL A 55 21.27 24.35 14.22
CA VAL A 55 20.31 23.40 14.82
C VAL A 55 19.14 24.20 15.41
N LEU A 56 17.95 24.04 14.84
CA LEU A 56 16.77 24.82 15.23
C LEU A 56 15.96 24.17 16.37
N GLY A 57 16.11 22.86 16.55
CA GLY A 57 15.44 22.10 17.60
C GLY A 57 15.47 20.61 17.32
N SER A 58 15.08 19.81 18.32
CA SER A 58 14.92 18.37 18.18
C SER A 58 13.63 17.89 18.84
N SER A 59 13.08 16.81 18.31
CA SER A 59 11.92 16.11 18.83
C SER A 59 12.28 14.64 18.97
N SER A 60 11.70 13.95 19.95
CA SER A 60 11.91 12.51 20.13
C SER A 60 10.58 11.78 20.23
N ASN A 61 10.51 10.61 19.61
CA ASN A 61 9.36 9.72 19.64
C ASN A 61 9.82 8.29 19.93
N THR A 62 9.21 7.63 20.91
CA THR A 62 9.55 6.26 21.29
C THR A 62 8.39 5.33 20.99
N SER A 63 8.64 4.35 20.12
CA SER A 63 7.68 3.35 19.71
C SER A 63 7.96 2.01 20.39
N ILE A 64 7.06 1.47 21.23
CA ILE A 64 7.13 0.13 21.84
C ILE A 64 6.11 -0.80 21.16
N SER A 65 6.60 -1.86 20.50
CA SER A 65 5.81 -2.95 19.95
C SER A 65 6.03 -4.24 20.75
N ILE A 66 4.99 -5.06 20.91
CA ILE A 66 5.07 -6.37 21.57
C ILE A 66 4.59 -7.43 20.58
N ILE A 67 5.51 -8.24 20.06
CA ILE A 67 5.19 -9.30 19.09
C ILE A 67 5.60 -10.63 19.73
N ASN A 68 4.65 -11.57 19.85
CA ASN A 68 4.86 -12.89 20.47
C ASN A 68 5.52 -12.84 21.86
N GLY A 69 5.20 -11.83 22.68
CA GLY A 69 5.77 -11.64 24.01
C GLY A 69 7.17 -11.03 24.06
N GLN A 70 7.82 -10.80 22.90
CA GLN A 70 9.06 -10.05 22.82
C GLN A 70 8.76 -8.55 22.68
N ARG A 71 9.33 -7.74 23.58
CA ARG A 71 9.25 -6.28 23.53
C ARG A 71 10.30 -5.75 22.57
N ALA A 72 9.88 -5.05 21.52
CA ALA A 72 10.74 -4.26 20.66
C ALA A 72 10.45 -2.77 20.92
N ALA A 73 11.49 -1.96 21.17
CA ALA A 73 11.36 -0.52 21.31
C ALA A 73 12.22 0.17 20.25
N GLN A 74 11.69 1.20 19.59
CA GLN A 74 12.35 2.01 18.58
C GLN A 74 12.26 3.49 18.97
N LEU A 75 13.40 4.12 19.21
CA LEU A 75 13.50 5.56 19.46
C LEU A 75 13.81 6.26 18.14
N THR A 76 13.04 7.29 17.79
CA THR A 76 13.30 8.19 16.65
C THR A 76 13.49 9.61 17.18
N VAL A 77 14.61 10.25 16.84
CA VAL A 77 14.87 11.66 17.13
C VAL A 77 14.92 12.43 15.80
N GLY A 78 14.00 13.37 15.62
CA GLY A 78 13.99 14.30 14.48
C GLY A 78 14.67 15.61 14.86
N VAL A 79 15.69 16.02 14.12
CA VAL A 79 16.47 17.25 14.34
C VAL A 79 16.28 18.19 13.15
N ALA A 80 15.78 19.40 13.41
CA ALA A 80 15.61 20.43 12.39
C ALA A 80 16.94 21.18 12.19
N LEU A 81 17.49 21.11 10.97
CA LEU A 81 18.76 21.70 10.58
C LEU A 81 18.56 22.74 9.49
N ARG A 82 19.17 23.92 9.63
CA ARG A 82 19.22 24.94 8.57
C ARG A 82 20.66 25.09 8.05
N PRO A 83 20.94 24.82 6.77
CA PRO A 83 22.25 25.07 6.16
C PRO A 83 22.70 26.51 6.31
N LEU A 84 23.99 26.71 6.58
CA LEU A 84 24.60 28.05 6.69
C LEU A 84 25.18 28.56 5.36
N HIS A 85 25.43 27.68 4.40
CA HIS A 85 25.95 28.01 3.07
C HIS A 85 25.54 26.98 2.03
N ALA A 86 25.62 27.36 0.75
CA ALA A 86 25.35 26.47 -0.39
C ALA A 86 26.53 25.50 -0.66
N GLY A 87 26.27 24.45 -1.44
CA GLY A 87 27.20 23.37 -1.79
C GLY A 87 26.81 22.02 -1.18
N THR A 88 27.66 21.02 -1.37
CA THR A 88 27.46 19.68 -0.78
C THR A 88 27.93 19.68 0.68
N LEU A 89 26.99 19.66 1.61
CA LEU A 89 27.25 19.63 3.05
C LEU A 89 27.28 18.19 3.56
N HIS A 90 28.22 17.91 4.45
CA HIS A 90 28.41 16.56 5.00
C HIS A 90 27.93 16.51 6.45
N ILE A 91 27.11 15.51 6.76
CA ILE A 91 26.71 15.16 8.11
C ILE A 91 27.61 13.99 8.53
N PRO A 92 28.60 14.22 9.42
CA PRO A 92 29.50 13.16 9.86
C PRO A 92 28.73 12.09 10.65
N ALA A 93 29.39 10.95 10.85
CA ALA A 93 28.88 9.90 11.73
C ALA A 93 28.61 10.46 13.15
N LEU A 94 27.39 10.25 13.64
CA LEU A 94 26.93 10.78 14.94
C LEU A 94 26.86 9.67 15.98
N SER A 95 27.28 9.98 17.21
CA SER A 95 27.08 9.10 18.36
C SER A 95 25.64 9.23 18.88
N PHE A 96 24.88 8.14 18.83
CA PHE A 96 23.48 8.12 19.27
C PHE A 96 23.13 6.74 19.85
N ALA A 97 22.42 6.70 20.99
CA ALA A 97 21.95 5.48 21.65
C ALA A 97 23.01 4.36 21.87
N GLY A 98 24.29 4.74 22.06
CA GLY A 98 25.40 3.80 22.26
C GLY A 98 25.95 3.17 20.98
N GLY A 99 25.45 3.57 19.81
CA GLY A 99 25.99 3.26 18.49
C GLY A 99 26.46 4.52 17.75
N THR A 100 26.94 4.32 16.52
CA THR A 100 27.40 5.39 15.62
C THR A 100 26.63 5.28 14.31
N THR A 101 26.07 6.39 13.83
CA THR A 101 25.35 6.42 12.55
C THR A 101 26.31 6.35 11.36
N GLY A 102 25.80 5.97 10.19
CA GLY A 102 26.48 6.26 8.93
C GLY A 102 26.52 7.78 8.65
N PRO A 103 27.52 8.27 7.88
CA PRO A 103 27.54 9.64 7.40
C PRO A 103 26.45 9.87 6.33
N LEU A 104 26.01 11.12 6.18
CA LEU A 104 25.04 11.53 5.16
C LEU A 104 25.55 12.76 4.41
N GLU A 105 25.05 12.96 3.19
CA GLU A 105 25.32 14.14 2.38
C GLU A 105 24.01 14.89 2.08
N LEU A 106 24.07 16.21 2.06
CA LEU A 106 22.99 17.11 1.69
C LEU A 106 23.47 18.07 0.61
N GLU A 107 22.80 18.10 -0.52
CA GLU A 107 23.05 19.08 -1.57
C GLU A 107 22.27 20.37 -1.30
N VAL A 108 22.97 21.50 -1.15
CA VAL A 108 22.35 22.80 -0.89
C VAL A 108 22.53 23.72 -2.10
N THR A 109 21.45 24.01 -2.78
CA THR A 109 21.44 24.94 -3.93
C THR A 109 21.40 26.40 -3.44
N PRO A 110 22.01 27.36 -4.15
CA PRO A 110 21.86 28.79 -3.83
C PRO A 110 20.39 29.24 -3.83
N ALA A 111 20.06 30.27 -3.08
CA ALA A 111 18.71 30.84 -3.11
C ALA A 111 18.44 31.49 -4.49
N ASP A 112 17.31 31.17 -5.11
CA ASP A 112 16.90 31.74 -6.40
C ASP A 112 16.47 33.21 -6.25
N ALA A 113 17.19 34.12 -6.90
CA ALA A 113 16.93 35.57 -6.85
C ALA A 113 15.57 35.99 -7.47
N SER A 114 15.00 35.16 -8.35
CA SER A 114 13.66 35.39 -8.93
C SER A 114 12.52 35.12 -7.93
N VAL A 115 12.78 34.39 -6.85
CA VAL A 115 11.81 34.02 -5.80
C VAL A 115 11.68 35.11 -4.73
N GLU A 116 12.67 35.99 -4.56
CA GLU A 116 12.60 37.11 -3.61
C GLU A 116 11.42 38.07 -3.87
N ALA A 117 10.99 38.21 -5.13
CA ALA A 117 9.85 39.05 -5.49
C ALA A 117 8.49 38.48 -5.01
N ALA A 118 8.38 37.15 -4.88
CA ALA A 118 7.19 36.43 -4.42
C ALA A 118 7.06 36.38 -2.88
N GLY A 119 8.17 36.52 -2.15
CA GLY A 119 8.25 36.54 -0.68
C GLY A 119 7.51 37.70 0.02
N ARG A 120 6.69 38.46 -0.71
CA ARG A 120 5.81 39.53 -0.19
C ARG A 120 4.38 39.06 0.15
N LYS A 121 3.93 37.90 -0.34
CA LYS A 121 2.58 37.36 -0.06
C LYS A 121 2.58 36.50 1.19
N ASP A 122 1.51 36.53 1.98
CA ASP A 122 1.38 35.71 3.18
C ASP A 122 1.26 34.21 2.89
N VAL A 123 0.68 33.86 1.74
CA VAL A 123 0.52 32.49 1.25
C VAL A 123 0.78 32.47 -0.26
N PHE A 124 1.61 31.53 -0.74
CA PHE A 124 1.85 31.31 -2.16
C PHE A 124 2.26 29.87 -2.47
N LEU A 125 2.12 29.45 -3.73
CA LEU A 125 2.58 28.15 -4.20
C LEU A 125 3.74 28.27 -5.17
N GLU A 126 4.62 27.29 -5.10
CA GLU A 126 5.60 26.98 -6.12
C GLU A 126 5.34 25.58 -6.67
N ALA A 127 5.63 25.39 -7.96
CA ALA A 127 5.58 24.10 -8.60
C ALA A 127 6.80 23.95 -9.51
N THR A 128 7.48 22.81 -9.42
CA THR A 128 8.70 22.52 -10.18
C THR A 128 8.67 21.10 -10.69
N VAL A 129 9.25 20.86 -11.87
CA VAL A 129 9.49 19.52 -12.42
C VAL A 129 10.98 19.29 -12.58
N ASP A 130 11.47 18.13 -12.17
CA ASP A 130 12.85 17.69 -12.40
C ASP A 130 12.92 16.22 -12.89
N PRO A 131 13.61 15.91 -14.01
CA PRO A 131 14.15 16.86 -14.99
C PRO A 131 13.03 17.55 -15.78
N ALA A 132 13.25 18.75 -16.32
CA ALA A 132 12.25 19.44 -17.15
C ALA A 132 12.04 18.81 -18.55
N SER A 133 13.00 18.01 -19.02
CA SER A 133 12.87 17.19 -20.22
C SER A 133 13.08 15.71 -19.92
N ALA A 134 12.19 14.86 -20.44
CA ALA A 134 12.20 13.43 -20.24
C ALA A 134 11.76 12.71 -21.51
N TYR A 135 11.96 11.40 -21.57
CA TYR A 135 11.33 10.58 -22.61
C TYR A 135 9.88 10.25 -22.25
N VAL A 136 9.06 9.90 -23.25
CA VAL A 136 7.75 9.29 -23.02
C VAL A 136 7.91 8.07 -22.10
N GLY A 137 7.06 7.93 -21.09
CA GLY A 137 7.08 6.85 -20.10
C GLY A 137 8.17 6.96 -19.02
N GLN A 138 9.09 7.93 -19.11
CA GLN A 138 10.11 8.17 -18.08
C GLN A 138 9.51 8.95 -16.90
N GLN A 139 9.76 8.50 -15.68
CA GLN A 139 9.37 9.26 -14.49
C GLN A 139 10.14 10.58 -14.36
N MET A 140 9.40 11.67 -14.14
CA MET A 140 9.88 12.96 -13.64
C MET A 140 9.37 13.16 -12.21
N THR A 141 10.05 14.00 -11.42
CA THR A 141 9.59 14.41 -10.08
C THR A 141 8.91 15.76 -10.19
N TYR A 142 7.59 15.79 -9.97
CA TYR A 142 6.83 17.02 -9.84
C TYR A 142 6.66 17.37 -8.36
N THR A 143 7.11 18.55 -7.96
CA THR A 143 7.07 19.02 -6.57
C THR A 143 6.21 20.26 -6.47
N VAL A 144 5.25 20.25 -5.56
CA VAL A 144 4.40 21.39 -5.21
C VAL A 144 4.70 21.81 -3.79
N ARG A 145 5.00 23.09 -3.58
CA ARG A 145 5.30 23.68 -2.27
C ARG A 145 4.32 24.80 -1.97
N LEU A 146 3.62 24.68 -0.85
CA LEU A 146 2.80 25.75 -0.29
C LEU A 146 3.61 26.47 0.80
N PHE A 147 3.93 27.73 0.56
CA PHE A 147 4.59 28.62 1.52
C PHE A 147 3.51 29.45 2.23
N PHE A 148 3.55 29.50 3.55
CA PHE A 148 2.64 30.32 4.35
C PHE A 148 3.34 30.91 5.59
N ALA A 149 3.13 32.19 5.84
CA ALA A 149 3.70 32.95 6.94
C ALA A 149 2.62 33.55 7.86
N THR A 150 1.46 32.89 7.89
CA THR A 150 0.30 33.16 8.76
C THR A 150 -0.20 31.82 9.30
N ASP A 151 -1.01 31.82 10.35
CA ASP A 151 -1.55 30.58 10.92
C ASP A 151 -2.74 30.11 10.08
N LEU A 152 -2.58 28.97 9.39
CA LEU A 152 -3.65 28.33 8.64
C LEU A 152 -4.49 27.46 9.59
N THR A 153 -5.80 27.64 9.61
CA THR A 153 -6.73 26.83 10.42
C THR A 153 -7.29 25.64 9.64
N SER A 154 -7.39 25.78 8.32
CA SER A 154 -7.81 24.73 7.41
C SER A 154 -7.28 24.99 6.00
N GLY A 155 -7.27 23.96 5.17
CA GLY A 155 -7.02 24.12 3.74
C GLY A 155 -6.78 22.82 3.02
N ALA A 156 -7.01 22.84 1.71
CA ALA A 156 -6.75 21.71 0.83
C ALA A 156 -5.86 22.18 -0.32
N LEU A 157 -4.80 21.43 -0.56
CA LEU A 157 -3.98 21.51 -1.75
C LEU A 157 -4.51 20.47 -2.74
N GLU A 158 -4.86 20.90 -3.95
CA GLU A 158 -5.36 20.01 -5.01
C GLU A 158 -4.24 19.10 -5.53
N ASP A 159 -4.59 17.88 -5.92
CA ASP A 159 -3.65 16.99 -6.61
C ASP A 159 -3.60 17.35 -8.11
N PRO A 160 -2.42 17.35 -8.74
CA PRO A 160 -2.29 17.67 -10.16
C PRO A 160 -2.99 16.64 -11.04
N GLN A 161 -3.70 17.11 -12.07
CA GLN A 161 -4.37 16.27 -13.05
C GLN A 161 -4.15 16.84 -14.46
N VAL A 162 -3.54 16.06 -15.35
CA VAL A 162 -3.26 16.46 -16.73
C VAL A 162 -3.47 15.29 -17.67
N THR A 163 -4.24 15.49 -18.74
CA THR A 163 -4.40 14.47 -19.77
C THR A 163 -3.05 14.15 -20.41
N GLY A 164 -2.69 12.87 -20.42
CA GLY A 164 -1.42 12.40 -20.99
C GLY A 164 -0.24 12.43 -20.02
N ILE A 165 -0.45 12.66 -18.73
CA ILE A 165 0.55 12.45 -17.67
C ILE A 165 -0.10 11.64 -16.55
N ASP A 166 0.51 10.52 -16.16
CA ASP A 166 0.13 9.77 -14.96
C ASP A 166 0.85 10.37 -13.75
N PHE A 167 0.10 10.88 -12.77
CA PHE A 167 0.64 11.40 -11.52
C PHE A 167 0.42 10.41 -10.39
N ARG A 168 1.50 10.03 -9.69
CA ARG A 168 1.44 9.19 -8.50
C ARG A 168 2.17 9.85 -7.35
N ARG A 169 1.53 9.93 -6.17
CA ARG A 169 2.15 10.57 -5.00
C ARG A 169 3.41 9.81 -4.57
N LEU A 170 4.50 10.55 -4.29
CA LEU A 170 5.78 10.03 -3.82
C LEU A 170 5.87 10.26 -2.31
N GLY A 171 5.32 9.30 -1.55
CA GLY A 171 5.33 9.34 -0.09
C GLY A 171 4.36 10.38 0.49
N ASP A 172 4.56 10.68 1.77
CA ASP A 172 3.74 11.62 2.52
C ASP A 172 4.16 13.08 2.27
N GLU A 173 3.37 14.01 2.79
CA GLU A 173 3.70 15.43 2.76
C GLU A 173 4.88 15.75 3.69
N VAL A 174 5.79 16.60 3.24
CA VAL A 174 6.95 17.04 4.01
C VAL A 174 6.70 18.47 4.50
N ASN A 175 6.87 18.68 5.81
CA ASN A 175 6.66 19.97 6.46
C ASN A 175 7.99 20.54 6.94
N TYR A 176 8.29 21.79 6.57
CA TYR A 176 9.54 22.43 6.99
C TYR A 176 9.42 23.97 7.02
N GLN A 177 10.48 24.66 7.42
CA GLN A 177 10.55 26.12 7.39
C GLN A 177 11.56 26.61 6.37
N ALA A 178 11.21 27.70 5.68
CA ALA A 178 12.07 28.33 4.69
C ALA A 178 12.07 29.85 4.84
N GLU A 179 13.19 30.47 4.54
CA GLU A 179 13.31 31.93 4.44
C GLU A 179 13.23 32.35 2.96
N ARG A 180 12.40 33.35 2.67
CA ARG A 180 12.19 33.93 1.32
C ARG A 180 12.11 35.44 1.43
N GLY A 181 13.01 36.16 0.77
CA GLY A 181 13.08 37.63 0.84
C GLY A 181 13.19 38.18 2.26
N GLY A 182 13.94 37.50 3.15
CA GLY A 182 14.10 37.88 4.56
C GLY A 182 12.89 37.58 5.47
N ARG A 183 11.84 36.93 4.95
CA ARG A 183 10.66 36.50 5.72
C ARG A 183 10.64 34.99 5.88
N ARG A 184 10.28 34.51 7.08
CA ARG A 184 10.14 33.09 7.39
C ARG A 184 8.75 32.57 7.00
N TYR A 185 8.72 31.41 6.37
CA TYR A 185 7.53 30.68 5.94
C TYR A 185 7.57 29.27 6.50
N ASN A 186 6.41 28.74 6.86
CA ASN A 186 6.19 27.30 6.92
C ASN A 186 5.93 26.81 5.49
N VAL A 187 6.40 25.60 5.20
CA VAL A 187 6.32 25.00 3.87
C VAL A 187 5.72 23.61 3.98
N ILE A 188 4.66 23.40 3.22
CA ILE A 188 4.04 22.11 2.95
C ILE A 188 4.51 21.67 1.56
N GLU A 189 5.22 20.54 1.46
CA GLU A 189 5.74 20.01 0.20
C GLU A 189 5.11 18.66 -0.14
N ARG A 190 4.56 18.56 -1.36
CA ARG A 190 4.06 17.33 -1.96
C ARG A 190 4.84 16.97 -3.20
N ARG A 191 5.19 15.69 -3.33
CA ARG A 191 5.95 15.15 -4.45
C ARG A 191 5.11 14.13 -5.22
N TYR A 192 5.28 14.13 -6.53
CA TYR A 192 4.60 13.21 -7.44
C TYR A 192 5.59 12.67 -8.47
N ALA A 193 5.47 11.40 -8.79
CA ALA A 193 5.99 10.82 -10.02
C ALA A 193 5.06 11.27 -11.14
N ALA A 194 5.57 12.09 -12.04
CA ALA A 194 4.89 12.52 -13.25
C ALA A 194 5.42 11.70 -14.43
N ILE A 195 4.58 10.86 -15.04
CA ILE A 195 4.98 9.95 -16.12
C ILE A 195 4.22 10.34 -17.40
N PRO A 196 4.86 11.03 -18.35
CA PRO A 196 4.21 11.47 -19.58
C PRO A 196 3.92 10.26 -20.49
N GLN A 197 2.72 10.21 -21.04
CA GLN A 197 2.22 9.10 -21.88
C GLN A 197 2.29 9.41 -23.38
N ARG A 198 2.75 10.61 -23.76
CA ARG A 198 2.93 11.03 -25.15
C ARG A 198 4.08 12.01 -25.29
N GLU A 199 4.71 12.00 -26.45
CA GLU A 199 5.76 12.97 -26.83
C GLU A 199 5.18 14.37 -27.14
N GLY A 200 6.05 15.37 -27.11
CA GLY A 200 5.75 16.77 -27.41
C GLY A 200 5.90 17.70 -26.20
N HIS A 201 5.61 18.98 -26.44
CA HIS A 201 5.56 20.00 -25.39
C HIS A 201 4.25 19.85 -24.61
N LEU A 202 4.36 19.52 -23.32
CA LEU A 202 3.21 19.40 -22.43
C LEU A 202 3.26 20.51 -21.38
N LYS A 203 2.09 20.96 -20.96
CA LYS A 203 1.95 21.98 -19.93
C LYS A 203 1.18 21.41 -18.75
N ILE A 204 1.79 21.44 -17.58
CA ILE A 204 1.14 21.14 -16.30
C ILE A 204 0.46 22.44 -15.84
N PRO A 205 -0.88 22.48 -15.72
CA PRO A 205 -1.60 23.66 -15.31
C PRO A 205 -1.30 24.01 -13.85
N SER A 206 -1.64 25.24 -13.47
CA SER A 206 -1.57 25.69 -12.08
C SER A 206 -2.34 24.75 -11.16
N VAL A 207 -1.73 24.42 -10.01
CA VAL A 207 -2.39 23.77 -8.89
C VAL A 207 -2.88 24.84 -7.92
N ALA A 208 -4.07 24.68 -7.36
CA ALA A 208 -4.65 25.64 -6.43
C ALA A 208 -4.62 25.12 -4.98
N PHE A 209 -4.52 26.08 -4.06
CA PHE A 209 -4.79 25.92 -2.65
C PHE A 209 -5.94 26.82 -2.25
N GLN A 210 -6.83 26.29 -1.42
CA GLN A 210 -7.93 27.03 -0.81
C GLN A 210 -7.98 26.66 0.67
N GLY A 211 -8.03 27.65 1.56
CA GLY A 211 -8.08 27.44 2.99
C GLY A 211 -8.49 28.69 3.76
N GLU A 212 -8.32 28.65 5.08
CA GLU A 212 -8.60 29.75 5.98
C GLU A 212 -7.37 30.08 6.82
N ALA A 213 -7.10 31.36 7.01
CA ALA A 213 -6.04 31.86 7.86
C ALA A 213 -6.61 32.71 9.00
N VAL A 214 -5.96 32.67 10.17
CA VAL A 214 -6.27 33.54 11.30
C VAL A 214 -5.10 34.46 11.55
N ASN A 215 -5.39 35.77 11.59
CA ASN A 215 -4.40 36.77 11.97
C ASN A 215 -4.63 37.17 13.43
N MET A 216 -3.84 36.59 14.34
CA MET A 216 -3.88 36.88 15.78
C MET A 216 -3.55 38.35 16.13
N ALA A 217 -2.97 39.12 15.20
CA ALA A 217 -2.72 40.55 15.39
C ALA A 217 -3.97 41.43 15.16
N ASN A 218 -5.04 40.87 14.60
CA ASN A 218 -6.28 41.60 14.35
C ASN A 218 -7.29 41.33 15.48
N SER A 219 -7.82 42.37 16.13
CA SER A 219 -8.71 42.24 17.30
C SER A 219 -10.00 41.47 16.99
N ASP A 220 -10.42 41.45 15.72
CA ASP A 220 -11.62 40.75 15.25
C ASP A 220 -11.42 39.22 15.15
N ALA A 221 -10.18 38.73 15.21
CA ALA A 221 -9.85 37.30 15.19
C ALA A 221 -10.33 36.54 16.45
N PHE A 222 -10.64 37.27 17.53
CA PHE A 222 -11.17 36.70 18.78
C PHE A 222 -12.55 36.02 18.62
N PHE A 223 -13.28 36.30 17.53
CA PHE A 223 -14.60 35.71 17.28
C PHE A 223 -14.58 34.48 16.36
N GLY A 224 -13.39 33.98 15.97
CA GLY A 224 -13.26 32.68 15.29
C GLY A 224 -13.52 32.68 13.79
N ASN A 225 -13.64 33.85 13.15
CA ASN A 225 -13.82 33.95 11.70
C ASN A 225 -12.46 33.92 10.99
N GLY A 226 -12.09 32.76 10.45
CA GLY A 226 -10.97 32.64 9.52
C GLY A 226 -11.17 33.50 8.29
N THR A 227 -10.11 34.12 7.77
CA THR A 227 -10.14 34.81 6.48
C THR A 227 -9.81 33.81 5.38
N PRO A 228 -10.65 33.67 4.34
CA PRO A 228 -10.35 32.76 3.24
C PRO A 228 -9.05 33.20 2.54
N VAL A 229 -8.15 32.23 2.35
CA VAL A 229 -6.88 32.40 1.65
C VAL A 229 -6.81 31.42 0.49
N THR A 230 -6.39 31.94 -0.66
CA THR A 230 -6.19 31.12 -1.86
C THR A 230 -4.85 31.42 -2.47
N ALA A 231 -4.20 30.39 -2.99
CA ALA A 231 -2.97 30.53 -3.73
C ALA A 231 -2.97 29.58 -4.93
N ALA A 232 -2.18 29.91 -5.93
CA ALA A 232 -2.09 29.16 -7.18
C ALA A 232 -0.62 29.09 -7.60
N SER A 233 -0.17 27.92 -8.05
CA SER A 233 1.19 27.75 -8.56
C SER A 233 1.31 28.34 -9.97
N PRO A 234 2.51 28.71 -10.43
CA PRO A 234 2.75 28.84 -11.86
C PRO A 234 2.46 27.51 -12.58
N ALA A 235 2.05 27.61 -13.84
CA ALA A 235 2.04 26.44 -14.72
C ALA A 235 3.48 26.06 -15.09
N VAL A 236 3.74 24.77 -15.26
CA VAL A 236 5.08 24.25 -15.59
C VAL A 236 5.05 23.62 -16.98
N ASP A 237 5.94 24.08 -17.86
CA ASP A 237 6.12 23.51 -19.19
C ASP A 237 7.17 22.38 -19.12
N ILE A 238 6.91 21.27 -19.81
CA ILE A 238 7.79 20.10 -19.88
C ILE A 238 7.98 19.63 -21.33
N ASP A 239 9.17 19.14 -21.64
CA ASP A 239 9.55 18.67 -22.98
C ASP A 239 9.66 17.14 -23.01
N VAL A 240 8.72 16.48 -23.68
CA VAL A 240 8.70 15.02 -23.76
C VAL A 240 9.24 14.53 -25.11
N ARG A 241 10.33 13.77 -25.05
CA ARG A 241 11.01 13.20 -26.22
C ARG A 241 10.42 11.84 -26.59
N ALA A 242 10.39 11.55 -27.88
CA ALA A 242 10.10 10.24 -28.43
C ALA A 242 11.10 9.19 -27.93
N ALA A 243 10.70 7.92 -27.89
CA ALA A 243 11.65 6.83 -27.67
C ALA A 243 12.75 6.85 -28.78
N PRO A 244 14.05 6.78 -28.43
CA PRO A 244 15.13 6.75 -29.41
C PRO A 244 14.98 5.61 -30.41
N ALA A 245 15.43 5.79 -31.65
CA ALA A 245 15.31 4.76 -32.69
C ALA A 245 16.06 3.44 -32.35
N GLN A 246 17.09 3.53 -31.50
CA GLN A 246 17.88 2.40 -30.98
C GLN A 246 17.19 1.68 -29.81
N ALA A 247 16.07 2.20 -29.31
CA ALA A 247 15.30 1.56 -28.27
C ALA A 247 14.80 0.18 -28.71
N SER A 248 14.65 -0.74 -27.74
CA SER A 248 14.10 -2.06 -28.00
C SER A 248 12.73 -1.96 -28.65
N ARG A 249 12.59 -2.56 -29.84
CA ARG A 249 11.29 -2.68 -30.53
C ARG A 249 10.32 -3.59 -29.79
N ALA A 250 10.81 -4.47 -28.92
CA ALA A 250 9.99 -5.42 -28.19
C ALA A 250 9.33 -4.79 -26.94
N ALA A 251 10.03 -3.90 -26.24
CA ALA A 251 9.50 -3.20 -25.08
C ALA A 251 10.27 -1.89 -24.81
N TRP A 252 9.58 -0.75 -24.84
CA TRP A 252 10.12 0.53 -24.41
C TRP A 252 10.11 0.62 -22.88
N LEU A 253 11.29 0.60 -22.26
CA LEU A 253 11.47 0.60 -20.80
C LEU A 253 12.47 1.69 -20.38
N PRO A 254 12.02 2.95 -20.22
CA PRO A 254 12.86 4.05 -19.77
C PRO A 254 13.03 4.04 -18.25
N ALA A 255 13.92 3.19 -17.76
CA ALA A 255 14.21 3.06 -16.33
C ALA A 255 15.51 3.77 -15.95
N ARG A 256 15.66 4.13 -14.67
CA ARG A 256 16.92 4.62 -14.11
C ARG A 256 17.87 3.48 -13.75
N ALA A 257 17.30 2.35 -13.32
CA ALA A 257 18.02 1.11 -13.04
C ALA A 257 17.05 -0.05 -13.25
N LEU A 258 17.56 -1.19 -13.71
CA LEU A 258 16.77 -2.40 -13.90
C LEU A 258 17.59 -3.63 -13.52
N SER A 259 16.98 -4.54 -12.76
CA SER A 259 17.56 -5.84 -12.43
C SER A 259 16.63 -6.97 -12.85
N LEU A 260 17.21 -8.00 -13.46
CA LEU A 260 16.54 -9.23 -13.86
C LEU A 260 17.32 -10.40 -13.26
N THR A 261 16.70 -11.14 -12.35
CA THR A 261 17.33 -12.25 -11.65
C THR A 261 16.47 -13.51 -11.72
N MET A 262 17.10 -14.66 -11.51
CA MET A 262 16.43 -15.95 -11.37
C MET A 262 17.06 -16.70 -10.22
N ASP A 263 16.25 -17.03 -9.23
CA ASP A 263 16.64 -17.71 -8.00
C ASP A 263 15.98 -19.10 -7.92
N GLY A 264 16.59 -20.01 -7.17
CA GLY A 264 16.14 -21.39 -7.02
C GLY A 264 17.07 -22.40 -7.69
N GLY A 265 16.73 -23.67 -7.56
CA GLY A 265 17.54 -24.78 -8.09
C GLY A 265 18.38 -25.55 -7.06
N PRO A 266 18.78 -26.79 -7.40
CA PRO A 266 19.62 -27.61 -6.55
C PRO A 266 21.04 -27.03 -6.49
N ALA A 267 21.61 -26.94 -5.28
CA ALA A 267 22.96 -26.41 -5.05
C ALA A 267 24.06 -27.19 -5.79
N HIS A 268 23.81 -28.47 -6.09
CA HIS A 268 24.75 -29.36 -6.76
C HIS A 268 24.46 -29.54 -8.26
N GLY A 269 23.42 -28.91 -8.80
CA GLY A 269 23.07 -28.99 -10.23
C GLY A 269 22.39 -30.29 -10.68
N ASP A 270 22.18 -31.24 -9.77
CA ASP A 270 21.55 -32.53 -10.04
C ASP A 270 20.04 -32.51 -9.68
N LEU A 271 19.22 -33.12 -10.53
CA LEU A 271 17.76 -33.20 -10.39
C LEU A 271 17.28 -34.58 -10.86
N HIS A 272 16.25 -35.18 -10.28
CA HIS A 272 15.72 -36.46 -10.80
C HIS A 272 14.56 -36.26 -11.77
N VAL A 273 14.35 -37.23 -12.68
CA VAL A 273 13.12 -37.28 -13.49
C VAL A 273 11.90 -37.30 -12.57
N GLY A 274 10.95 -36.40 -12.82
CA GLY A 274 9.72 -36.23 -12.02
C GLY A 274 9.87 -35.33 -10.79
N GLU A 275 11.09 -34.92 -10.44
CA GLU A 275 11.34 -33.98 -9.33
C GLU A 275 11.12 -32.53 -9.80
N PRO A 276 10.17 -31.77 -9.23
CA PRO A 276 9.90 -30.41 -9.65
C PRO A 276 10.99 -29.45 -9.18
N LEU A 277 11.52 -28.68 -10.12
CA LEU A 277 12.43 -27.57 -9.90
C LEU A 277 11.64 -26.25 -9.82
N ASN A 278 11.67 -25.61 -8.66
CA ASN A 278 11.05 -24.30 -8.48
C ASN A 278 12.06 -23.19 -8.78
N LEU A 279 11.76 -22.37 -9.79
CA LEU A 279 12.52 -21.19 -10.18
C LEU A 279 11.68 -19.94 -9.93
N VAL A 280 12.31 -18.89 -9.41
CA VAL A 280 11.68 -17.59 -9.18
C VAL A 280 12.39 -16.55 -10.02
N MET A 281 11.73 -16.06 -11.06
CA MET A 281 12.24 -14.96 -11.87
C MET A 281 11.73 -13.63 -11.31
N SER A 282 12.63 -12.69 -11.07
CA SER A 282 12.32 -11.38 -10.52
C SER A 282 12.82 -10.28 -11.45
N LEU A 283 11.93 -9.34 -11.78
CA LEU A 283 12.23 -8.13 -12.52
C LEU A 283 11.88 -6.92 -11.66
N GLN A 284 12.85 -6.06 -11.44
CA GLN A 284 12.68 -4.80 -10.72
C GLN A 284 13.21 -3.65 -11.55
N ALA A 285 12.50 -2.53 -11.56
CA ALA A 285 12.95 -1.31 -12.23
C ALA A 285 12.68 -0.07 -11.38
N THR A 286 13.67 0.82 -11.30
CA THR A 286 13.57 2.12 -10.66
C THR A 286 13.16 3.16 -11.69
N GLY A 287 12.17 3.99 -11.36
CA GLY A 287 11.56 4.99 -12.25
C GLY A 287 10.42 4.45 -13.12
N LEU A 288 9.99 3.20 -12.92
CA LEU A 288 8.86 2.60 -13.63
C LEU A 288 7.93 1.88 -12.64
N PRO A 289 6.60 2.00 -12.80
CA PRO A 289 5.66 1.19 -12.03
C PRO A 289 5.52 -0.22 -12.64
N TYR A 290 4.94 -1.17 -11.89
CA TYR A 290 4.89 -2.58 -12.31
C TYR A 290 4.02 -2.81 -13.56
N GLU A 291 3.07 -1.91 -13.84
CA GLU A 291 2.22 -2.00 -15.02
C GLU A 291 3.02 -1.81 -16.32
N ALA A 292 4.11 -1.03 -16.26
CA ALA A 292 5.01 -0.80 -17.39
C ALA A 292 5.97 -1.96 -17.65
N LEU A 293 6.14 -2.88 -16.69
CA LEU A 293 7.06 -4.01 -16.82
C LEU A 293 6.46 -5.13 -17.69
N PRO A 294 7.26 -5.82 -18.52
CA PRO A 294 6.80 -6.95 -19.31
C PRO A 294 6.38 -8.14 -18.41
N SER A 295 5.57 -9.05 -18.94
CA SER A 295 5.31 -10.33 -18.29
C SER A 295 6.56 -11.21 -18.32
N LEU A 296 6.82 -11.93 -17.23
CA LEU A 296 7.92 -12.87 -17.14
C LEU A 296 7.46 -14.26 -17.59
N SER A 297 8.24 -14.89 -18.46
CA SER A 297 7.95 -16.23 -18.99
C SER A 297 9.25 -16.97 -19.27
N LEU A 298 9.25 -18.28 -19.06
CA LEU A 298 10.30 -19.17 -19.57
C LEU A 298 9.86 -19.76 -20.91
N PRO A 299 10.78 -19.95 -21.87
CA PRO A 299 10.50 -20.68 -23.09
C PRO A 299 10.25 -22.17 -22.79
N SER A 300 9.71 -22.89 -23.77
CA SER A 300 9.62 -24.36 -23.70
C SER A 300 11.02 -24.97 -23.54
N LEU A 301 11.20 -25.81 -22.53
CA LEU A 301 12.46 -26.49 -22.25
C LEU A 301 12.43 -27.91 -22.82
N ASP A 302 13.48 -28.30 -23.53
CA ASP A 302 13.56 -29.64 -24.10
C ASP A 302 13.82 -30.67 -22.98
N GLY A 303 12.89 -31.62 -22.81
CA GLY A 303 12.96 -32.63 -21.74
C GLY A 303 12.30 -32.25 -20.42
N ALA A 304 11.64 -31.09 -20.33
CA ALA A 304 10.90 -30.67 -19.15
C ALA A 304 9.61 -29.92 -19.50
N THR A 305 8.60 -30.00 -18.63
CA THR A 305 7.40 -29.16 -18.73
C THR A 305 7.49 -28.01 -17.73
N VAL A 306 7.14 -26.80 -18.17
CA VAL A 306 7.18 -25.59 -17.33
C VAL A 306 5.77 -25.17 -16.98
N TYR A 307 5.49 -25.04 -15.69
CA TYR A 307 4.22 -24.54 -15.17
C TYR A 307 4.45 -23.20 -14.47
N PRO A 308 3.92 -22.09 -15.01
CA PRO A 308 3.96 -20.80 -14.34
C PRO A 308 2.91 -20.73 -13.22
N ASP A 309 3.29 -20.18 -12.08
CA ASP A 309 2.38 -19.85 -10.98
C ASP A 309 1.70 -18.48 -11.18
N LYS A 310 1.03 -17.95 -10.15
CA LYS A 310 0.52 -16.59 -10.18
C LYS A 310 1.66 -15.58 -10.00
N PRO A 311 1.72 -14.51 -10.81
CA PRO A 311 2.70 -13.45 -10.62
C PRO A 311 2.43 -12.68 -9.32
N VAL A 312 3.51 -12.26 -8.66
CA VAL A 312 3.50 -11.32 -7.54
C VAL A 312 4.04 -10.00 -8.05
N ASN A 313 3.18 -8.99 -8.12
CA ASN A 313 3.52 -7.67 -8.65
C ASN A 313 3.33 -6.60 -7.58
N GLY A 314 4.08 -5.51 -7.67
CA GLY A 314 3.91 -4.38 -6.78
C GLY A 314 4.69 -3.16 -7.22
N THR A 315 4.24 -1.99 -6.81
CA THR A 315 5.00 -0.74 -6.91
C THR A 315 5.12 -0.13 -5.54
N ARG A 316 6.34 0.24 -5.18
CA ARG A 316 6.64 0.95 -3.93
C ARG A 316 7.31 2.29 -4.27
N VAL A 317 7.29 3.20 -3.31
CA VAL A 317 8.06 4.46 -3.38
C VAL A 317 9.35 4.26 -2.61
N GLU A 318 10.50 4.51 -3.24
CA GLU A 318 11.81 4.55 -2.60
C GLU A 318 12.50 5.87 -2.91
N GLY A 319 12.59 6.75 -1.91
CA GLY A 319 13.08 8.12 -2.09
C GLY A 319 12.20 8.88 -3.09
N PRO A 320 12.78 9.50 -4.14
CA PRO A 320 12.02 10.19 -5.17
C PRO A 320 11.53 9.26 -6.29
N TRP A 321 11.72 7.94 -6.20
CA TRP A 321 11.47 7.01 -7.31
C TRP A 321 10.35 6.02 -7.01
N LEU A 322 9.54 5.73 -8.04
CA LEU A 322 8.74 4.52 -8.08
C LEU A 322 9.66 3.34 -8.37
N VAL A 323 9.46 2.24 -7.66
CA VAL A 323 10.15 0.99 -7.88
C VAL A 323 9.10 -0.08 -8.16
N GLY A 324 8.94 -0.40 -9.44
CA GLY A 324 8.08 -1.46 -9.92
C GLY A 324 8.79 -2.81 -9.81
N ARG A 325 8.04 -3.83 -9.39
CA ARG A 325 8.50 -5.21 -9.30
C ARG A 325 7.46 -6.15 -9.90
N ARG A 326 7.94 -7.10 -10.70
CA ARG A 326 7.21 -8.30 -11.10
C ARG A 326 8.03 -9.52 -10.73
N GLN A 327 7.38 -10.51 -10.13
CA GLN A 327 7.99 -11.78 -9.78
C GLN A 327 7.09 -12.90 -10.29
N GLN A 328 7.69 -13.90 -10.90
CA GLN A 328 6.99 -15.04 -11.48
C GLN A 328 7.72 -16.33 -11.08
N SER A 329 6.99 -17.22 -10.42
CA SER A 329 7.50 -18.56 -10.09
C SER A 329 7.14 -19.54 -11.22
N PHE A 330 8.04 -20.50 -11.45
CA PHE A 330 7.90 -21.58 -12.41
C PHE A 330 8.25 -22.90 -11.76
N ALA A 331 7.36 -23.89 -11.87
CA ALA A 331 7.67 -25.29 -11.57
C ALA A 331 8.10 -25.98 -12.87
N VAL A 332 9.37 -26.36 -12.95
CA VAL A 332 9.96 -27.08 -14.08
C VAL A 332 10.03 -28.56 -13.73
N VAL A 333 9.30 -29.41 -14.45
CA VAL A 333 9.24 -30.86 -14.19
C VAL A 333 9.96 -31.61 -15.31
N PRO A 334 11.18 -32.14 -15.07
CA PRO A 334 11.88 -32.96 -16.05
C PRO A 334 11.18 -34.30 -16.25
N HIS A 335 11.11 -34.76 -17.49
CA HIS A 335 10.51 -36.05 -17.83
C HIS A 335 11.49 -37.01 -18.54
N ARG A 336 12.74 -36.59 -18.77
CA ARG A 336 13.80 -37.43 -19.32
C ARG A 336 15.12 -37.19 -18.58
N ALA A 337 15.90 -38.25 -18.41
CA ALA A 337 17.27 -38.14 -17.90
C ALA A 337 18.19 -37.53 -18.98
N GLY A 338 19.27 -36.89 -18.55
CA GLY A 338 20.24 -36.21 -19.42
C GLY A 338 20.39 -34.73 -19.06
N THR A 339 20.86 -33.93 -20.01
CA THR A 339 21.11 -32.50 -19.79
C THR A 339 19.83 -31.69 -19.98
N LEU A 340 19.44 -30.92 -18.95
CA LEU A 340 18.39 -29.91 -19.02
C LEU A 340 19.05 -28.53 -19.09
N THR A 341 18.79 -27.80 -20.18
CA THR A 341 19.31 -26.43 -20.37
C THR A 341 18.17 -25.44 -20.23
N ILE A 342 18.29 -24.55 -19.24
CA ILE A 342 17.48 -23.35 -19.13
C ILE A 342 18.21 -22.28 -19.94
N PRO A 343 17.64 -21.81 -21.07
CA PRO A 343 18.34 -20.89 -21.94
C PRO A 343 18.51 -19.53 -21.27
N GLU A 344 19.46 -18.78 -21.79
CA GLU A 344 19.69 -17.42 -21.40
C GLU A 344 18.43 -16.56 -21.64
N THR A 345 18.08 -15.73 -20.65
CA THR A 345 16.98 -14.76 -20.77
C THR A 345 17.55 -13.36 -20.75
N THR A 346 17.22 -12.54 -21.76
CA THR A 346 17.67 -11.15 -21.86
C THR A 346 16.49 -10.20 -21.90
N LEU A 347 16.70 -9.01 -21.34
CA LEU A 347 15.78 -7.90 -21.42
C LEU A 347 16.56 -6.62 -21.71
N THR A 348 16.35 -6.07 -22.90
CA THR A 348 16.89 -4.76 -23.27
C THR A 348 15.99 -3.65 -22.74
N TRP A 349 16.58 -2.64 -22.13
CA TRP A 349 15.92 -1.48 -21.55
C TRP A 349 16.72 -0.21 -21.84
N TRP A 350 16.11 0.96 -21.66
CA TRP A 350 16.80 2.23 -21.86
C TRP A 350 17.18 2.82 -20.51
N ASN A 351 18.48 2.94 -20.25
CA ASN A 351 18.97 3.61 -19.06
C ASN A 351 18.85 5.13 -19.26
N VAL A 352 17.90 5.76 -18.57
CA VAL A 352 17.66 7.20 -18.67
C VAL A 352 18.72 8.04 -17.94
N ALA A 353 19.47 7.46 -17.00
CA ALA A 353 20.57 8.14 -16.32
C ALA A 353 21.82 8.21 -17.21
N GLU A 354 22.12 7.13 -17.93
CA GLU A 354 23.27 7.05 -18.84
C GLU A 354 22.91 7.34 -20.31
N ASN A 355 21.62 7.54 -20.59
CA ASN A 355 21.06 7.86 -21.91
C ASN A 355 21.48 6.89 -23.03
N HIS A 356 21.48 5.59 -22.77
CA HIS A 356 21.74 4.54 -23.77
C HIS A 356 20.98 3.24 -23.45
N ALA A 357 20.97 2.31 -24.40
CA ALA A 357 20.32 1.01 -24.22
C ALA A 357 21.24 0.03 -23.46
N GLU A 358 20.69 -0.62 -22.44
CA GLU A 358 21.35 -1.65 -21.65
C GLU A 358 20.59 -2.98 -21.75
N THR A 359 21.26 -4.08 -21.43
CA THR A 359 20.65 -5.42 -21.45
C THR A 359 20.88 -6.13 -20.11
N ALA A 360 19.79 -6.37 -19.39
CA ALA A 360 19.80 -7.26 -18.24
C ALA A 360 19.76 -8.72 -18.72
N ARG A 361 20.55 -9.58 -18.09
CA ARG A 361 20.75 -10.97 -18.53
C ARG A 361 20.71 -11.93 -17.36
N ILE A 362 19.90 -12.98 -17.50
CA ILE A 362 20.02 -14.21 -16.73
C ILE A 362 20.82 -15.19 -17.59
N PRO A 363 22.02 -15.64 -17.15
CA PRO A 363 22.83 -16.56 -17.94
C PRO A 363 22.12 -17.92 -18.11
N ALA A 364 22.45 -18.61 -19.21
CA ALA A 364 21.97 -19.97 -19.40
C ALA A 364 22.46 -20.88 -18.26
N GLN A 365 21.57 -21.74 -17.76
CA GLN A 365 21.88 -22.70 -16.70
C GLN A 365 21.73 -24.11 -17.24
N THR A 366 22.66 -24.98 -16.86
CA THR A 366 22.65 -26.39 -17.26
C THR A 366 22.56 -27.25 -16.01
N LEU A 367 21.59 -28.17 -16.00
CA LEU A 367 21.33 -29.09 -14.91
C LEU A 367 21.44 -30.53 -15.42
N THR A 368 21.92 -31.42 -14.57
CA THR A 368 22.01 -32.86 -14.86
C THR A 368 20.76 -33.54 -14.32
N VAL A 369 19.93 -34.10 -15.20
CA VAL A 369 18.75 -34.86 -14.82
C VAL A 369 19.10 -36.34 -14.71
N LEU A 370 19.08 -36.87 -13.50
CA LEU A 370 19.30 -38.28 -13.18
C LEU A 370 18.00 -39.09 -13.42
N PRO A 371 18.11 -40.39 -13.74
CA PRO A 371 16.94 -41.29 -13.81
C PRO A 371 16.11 -41.22 -12.53
N ALA A 372 14.80 -41.48 -12.61
CA ALA A 372 13.93 -41.47 -11.44
C ALA A 372 14.50 -42.37 -10.32
N ALA A 373 14.51 -41.84 -9.09
CA ALA A 373 15.02 -42.54 -7.92
C ALA A 373 14.25 -43.86 -7.74
N GLY A 374 14.93 -45.00 -7.95
CA GLY A 374 14.35 -46.34 -7.77
C GLY A 374 14.24 -47.23 -9.01
N THR A 375 14.79 -46.84 -10.16
CA THR A 375 14.86 -47.75 -11.32
C THR A 375 16.23 -48.45 -11.37
N PRO A 376 16.35 -49.75 -11.04
CA PRO A 376 17.59 -50.47 -11.29
C PRO A 376 17.87 -50.51 -12.79
N ALA A 377 19.06 -50.07 -13.18
CA ALA A 377 19.58 -50.22 -14.54
C ALA A 377 19.54 -51.70 -14.90
N SER A 378 18.61 -52.09 -15.77
CA SER A 378 18.61 -53.43 -16.35
C SER A 378 19.75 -53.49 -17.37
N SER A 379 20.90 -53.97 -16.93
CA SER A 379 22.00 -54.39 -17.79
C SER A 379 21.56 -55.60 -18.62
N SER A 380 21.27 -55.35 -19.89
CA SER A 380 21.12 -56.39 -20.90
C SER A 380 22.49 -56.87 -21.36
N SER A 381 22.91 -58.07 -20.94
CA SER A 381 23.60 -59.05 -21.82
C SER A 381 23.93 -60.35 -21.08
N ALA A 382 23.26 -61.45 -21.43
CA ALA A 382 23.83 -62.80 -21.51
C ALA A 382 22.86 -63.74 -22.26
N PRO A 383 23.33 -64.59 -23.19
CA PRO A 383 22.47 -65.37 -24.06
C PRO A 383 21.94 -66.64 -23.41
N GLN A 384 20.81 -67.07 -23.97
CA GLN A 384 20.02 -68.24 -23.61
C GLN A 384 20.80 -69.56 -23.67
N SER A 385 20.49 -70.45 -22.74
CA SER A 385 20.59 -71.90 -22.92
C SER A 385 19.40 -72.56 -22.22
N SER A 386 18.79 -73.49 -22.94
CA SER A 386 17.55 -74.22 -22.63
C SER A 386 17.67 -75.11 -21.39
N VAL A 387 16.57 -75.30 -20.65
CA VAL A 387 16.00 -76.62 -20.27
C VAL A 387 14.50 -76.45 -19.96
N ALA A 388 13.74 -77.49 -20.30
CA ALA A 388 12.28 -77.62 -20.29
C ALA A 388 11.60 -77.66 -18.89
N ALA A 389 10.33 -77.20 -18.89
CA ALA A 389 9.09 -77.70 -18.24
C ALA A 389 9.14 -78.30 -16.80
N PRO A 390 8.12 -78.09 -15.94
CA PRO A 390 6.70 -78.17 -16.32
C PRO A 390 5.76 -77.13 -15.69
N ALA A 391 4.54 -77.12 -16.24
CA ALA A 391 3.40 -76.34 -15.83
C ALA A 391 2.97 -76.63 -14.38
N THR A 392 2.75 -75.56 -13.62
CA THR A 392 1.90 -75.57 -12.43
C THR A 392 0.98 -74.35 -12.48
N THR A 393 -0.30 -74.68 -12.45
CA THR A 393 -1.49 -73.84 -12.32
C THR A 393 -1.30 -72.74 -11.26
N PRO A 394 -1.57 -71.46 -11.56
CA PRO A 394 -1.76 -70.47 -10.52
C PRO A 394 -3.16 -70.63 -9.90
N GLY A 395 -3.17 -70.94 -8.61
CA GLY A 395 -4.34 -70.87 -7.77
C GLY A 395 -4.93 -69.46 -7.72
N GLU A 396 -6.26 -69.45 -7.74
CA GLU A 396 -7.15 -68.32 -7.61
C GLU A 396 -7.00 -67.69 -6.21
N VAL A 397 -6.72 -66.39 -6.16
CA VAL A 397 -6.93 -65.54 -4.97
C VAL A 397 -7.94 -64.45 -5.34
N PRO A 398 -9.05 -64.30 -4.61
CA PRO A 398 -10.12 -63.39 -4.99
C PRO A 398 -9.75 -61.95 -4.68
N VAL A 399 -9.57 -61.13 -5.71
CA VAL A 399 -9.58 -59.68 -5.58
C VAL A 399 -11.03 -59.20 -5.53
N THR A 400 -11.44 -58.69 -4.37
CA THR A 400 -12.70 -57.98 -4.18
C THR A 400 -12.80 -56.82 -5.17
N ALA A 401 -13.70 -56.96 -6.16
CA ALA A 401 -14.04 -55.91 -7.10
C ALA A 401 -14.74 -54.76 -6.35
N VAL A 402 -14.05 -53.65 -6.15
CA VAL A 402 -14.68 -52.39 -5.77
C VAL A 402 -15.55 -51.96 -6.95
N ARG A 403 -16.87 -52.09 -6.78
CA ARG A 403 -17.87 -51.63 -7.74
C ARG A 403 -17.69 -50.13 -7.96
N GLN A 404 -17.04 -49.76 -9.06
CA GLN A 404 -16.96 -48.37 -9.48
C GLN A 404 -18.35 -47.93 -9.91
N ILE A 405 -18.99 -47.10 -9.09
CA ILE A 405 -20.20 -46.40 -9.49
C ILE A 405 -19.80 -45.49 -10.66
N PRO A 406 -20.37 -45.68 -11.86
CA PRO A 406 -19.95 -44.93 -13.03
C PRO A 406 -20.22 -43.46 -12.77
N TRP A 407 -19.17 -42.64 -12.71
CA TRP A 407 -19.21 -41.19 -12.46
C TRP A 407 -20.24 -40.45 -13.32
N ARG A 408 -20.60 -41.01 -14.48
CA ARG A 408 -21.66 -40.53 -15.37
C ARG A 408 -23.02 -40.44 -14.67
N LEU A 409 -23.33 -41.35 -13.75
CA LEU A 409 -24.57 -41.35 -12.97
C LEU A 409 -24.58 -40.18 -11.97
N LEU A 410 -23.44 -39.91 -11.32
CA LEU A 410 -23.28 -38.73 -10.45
C LEU A 410 -23.35 -37.42 -11.23
N ALA A 411 -22.78 -37.37 -12.44
CA ALA A 411 -22.84 -36.21 -13.33
C ALA A 411 -24.29 -35.92 -13.79
N LEU A 412 -25.07 -36.95 -14.09
CA LEU A 412 -26.48 -36.78 -14.48
C LEU A 412 -27.37 -36.32 -13.32
N ILE A 413 -27.15 -36.84 -12.11
CA ILE A 413 -27.89 -36.41 -10.92
C ILE A 413 -27.59 -34.94 -10.59
N SER A 414 -26.32 -34.53 -10.67
CA SER A 414 -25.91 -33.15 -10.40
C SER A 414 -26.43 -32.17 -11.46
N LEU A 415 -26.44 -32.56 -12.74
CA LEU A 415 -27.08 -31.77 -13.80
C LEU A 415 -28.59 -31.62 -13.55
N GLY A 416 -29.27 -32.69 -13.13
CA GLY A 416 -30.69 -32.66 -12.78
C GLY A 416 -30.98 -31.69 -11.63
N LEU A 417 -30.17 -31.73 -10.57
CA LEU A 417 -30.30 -30.81 -9.43
C LEU A 417 -30.09 -29.35 -9.84
N TRP A 418 -29.12 -29.10 -10.73
CA TRP A 418 -28.85 -27.77 -11.25
C TRP A 418 -30.04 -27.22 -12.04
N VAL A 419 -30.62 -28.01 -12.95
CA VAL A 419 -31.81 -27.59 -13.71
C VAL A 419 -33.00 -27.30 -12.79
N ILE A 420 -33.23 -28.14 -11.77
CA ILE A 420 -34.32 -27.92 -10.80
C ILE A 420 -34.13 -26.60 -10.04
N SER A 421 -32.90 -26.27 -9.65
CA SER A 421 -32.60 -25.01 -8.96
C SER A 421 -32.83 -23.77 -9.84
N VAL A 422 -32.46 -23.84 -11.13
CA VAL A 422 -32.67 -22.76 -12.11
C VAL A 422 -34.16 -22.56 -12.38
N VAL A 423 -34.93 -23.65 -12.52
CA VAL A 423 -36.38 -23.57 -12.70
C VAL A 423 -37.06 -23.00 -11.44
N GLY A 424 -36.64 -23.43 -10.25
CA GLY A 424 -37.12 -22.87 -8.98
C GLY A 424 -36.87 -21.36 -8.87
N TRP A 425 -35.68 -20.90 -9.25
CA TRP A 425 -35.33 -19.48 -9.27
C TRP A 425 -36.17 -18.67 -10.27
N LEU A 426 -36.39 -19.20 -11.48
CA LEU A 426 -37.22 -18.57 -12.52
C LEU A 426 -38.68 -18.44 -12.08
N VAL A 427 -39.24 -19.47 -11.44
CA VAL A 427 -40.61 -19.44 -10.90
C VAL A 427 -40.72 -18.44 -9.75
N TRP A 428 -39.68 -18.31 -8.91
CA TRP A 428 -39.66 -17.34 -7.83
C TRP A 428 -39.57 -15.89 -8.32
N ARG A 429 -38.82 -15.65 -9.41
CA ARG A 429 -38.73 -14.33 -10.08
C ARG A 429 -40.01 -13.90 -10.79
N ARG A 430 -40.86 -14.84 -11.20
CA ARG A 430 -42.12 -14.56 -11.91
C ARG A 430 -43.31 -14.31 -10.97
N ARG A 431 -43.12 -14.30 -9.64
CA ARG A 431 -44.17 -13.85 -8.72
C ARG A 431 -44.36 -12.33 -8.85
N PRO A 432 -45.55 -11.85 -9.23
CA PRO A 432 -45.76 -10.43 -9.47
C PRO A 432 -45.67 -9.65 -8.16
N ARG A 433 -44.69 -8.72 -8.08
CA ARG A 433 -44.70 -7.65 -7.08
C ARG A 433 -45.68 -6.59 -7.58
N GLY A 434 -46.74 -6.32 -6.81
CA GLY A 434 -47.77 -5.34 -7.15
C GLY A 434 -47.21 -3.92 -7.35
N PRO A 435 -47.97 -3.04 -8.05
CA PRO A 435 -47.46 -1.74 -8.48
C PRO A 435 -47.38 -0.79 -7.28
N ARG A 436 -46.23 -0.12 -7.13
CA ARG A 436 -46.02 0.92 -6.11
C ARG A 436 -45.94 2.26 -6.84
N SER A 437 -47.01 3.05 -6.73
CA SER A 437 -47.07 4.44 -7.18
C SER A 437 -46.03 5.29 -6.44
N ALA A 438 -45.34 6.17 -7.16
CA ALA A 438 -44.48 7.19 -6.60
C ALA A 438 -45.29 8.48 -6.34
N PRO A 439 -45.15 9.16 -5.19
CA PRO A 439 -45.49 10.57 -5.08
C PRO A 439 -44.24 11.45 -5.10
N GLY A 440 -44.40 12.60 -5.77
CA GLY A 440 -43.40 13.66 -5.91
C GLY A 440 -43.06 14.37 -4.59
N VAL A 441 -41.90 15.02 -4.62
CA VAL A 441 -41.26 15.68 -3.48
C VAL A 441 -41.78 17.12 -3.34
N SER A 442 -42.15 17.50 -2.11
CA SER A 442 -42.24 18.88 -1.63
C SER A 442 -41.44 18.99 -0.32
N PRO A 443 -40.80 20.14 0.00
CA PRO A 443 -39.72 20.20 0.97
C PRO A 443 -40.14 20.36 2.45
N ASP A 444 -41.42 20.27 2.80
CA ASP A 444 -41.91 20.41 4.20
C ASP A 444 -42.15 19.07 4.93
N ALA A 445 -41.75 17.93 4.35
CA ALA A 445 -42.12 16.59 4.86
C ALA A 445 -41.06 15.89 5.74
N THR A 446 -39.87 16.47 5.96
CA THR A 446 -38.76 15.80 6.64
C THR A 446 -39.06 15.54 8.13
N ASN A 447 -39.60 16.50 8.87
CA ASN A 447 -39.92 16.30 10.29
C ASN A 447 -41.10 15.35 10.52
N GLY A 448 -42.09 15.34 9.62
CA GLY A 448 -43.22 14.41 9.66
C GLY A 448 -42.86 12.97 9.27
N SER A 449 -41.72 12.75 8.59
CA SER A 449 -41.25 11.41 8.22
C SER A 449 -40.54 10.68 9.36
N ALA A 450 -39.71 11.36 10.15
CA ALA A 450 -38.93 10.74 11.24
C ALA A 450 -39.85 10.17 12.34
N SER A 451 -40.85 10.94 12.78
CA SER A 451 -41.81 10.49 13.80
C SER A 451 -42.65 9.28 13.33
N ARG A 452 -43.06 9.26 12.04
CA ARG A 452 -43.77 8.10 11.45
C ARG A 452 -42.90 6.85 11.39
N LEU A 453 -41.61 7.00 11.08
CA LEU A 453 -40.65 5.90 11.02
C LEU A 453 -40.28 5.39 12.42
N GLN A 454 -40.19 6.26 13.42
CA GLN A 454 -40.07 5.89 14.83
C GLN A 454 -41.26 5.04 15.30
N ALA A 455 -42.49 5.48 15.00
CA ALA A 455 -43.70 4.73 15.35
C ALA A 455 -43.75 3.35 14.65
N ALA A 456 -43.35 3.29 13.38
CA ALA A 456 -43.26 2.04 12.63
C ALA A 456 -42.21 1.08 13.23
N PHE A 457 -41.05 1.60 13.65
CA PHE A 457 -40.06 0.80 14.34
C PHE A 457 -40.57 0.30 15.69
N LEU A 458 -41.18 1.15 16.53
CA LEU A 458 -41.68 0.73 17.85
C LEU A 458 -42.79 -0.33 17.74
N ALA A 459 -43.58 -0.33 16.66
CA ALA A 459 -44.57 -1.38 16.38
C ALA A 459 -43.90 -2.72 16.02
N GLU A 460 -42.84 -2.69 15.19
CA GLU A 460 -42.10 -3.88 14.79
C GLU A 460 -41.13 -4.38 15.88
N ALA A 461 -40.67 -3.50 16.78
CA ALA A 461 -39.74 -3.81 17.86
C ALA A 461 -40.28 -4.93 18.74
N LYS A 462 -41.58 -4.95 19.04
CA LYS A 462 -42.22 -5.99 19.85
C LYS A 462 -42.55 -7.28 19.09
N GLY A 463 -42.33 -7.32 17.78
CA GLY A 463 -42.50 -8.52 16.95
C GLY A 463 -41.41 -9.57 17.19
N ASN A 464 -41.52 -10.72 16.52
CA ASN A 464 -40.48 -11.77 16.56
C ASN A 464 -39.65 -11.86 15.26
N ASP A 465 -39.96 -11.01 14.27
CA ASP A 465 -39.27 -10.97 12.98
C ASP A 465 -38.05 -10.03 13.05
N THR A 466 -36.87 -10.62 13.30
CA THR A 466 -35.59 -9.90 13.33
C THR A 466 -35.21 -9.29 11.97
N GLY A 467 -35.81 -9.81 10.90
CA GLY A 467 -35.81 -9.28 9.54
C GLY A 467 -36.34 -7.85 9.50
N ARG A 468 -37.57 -7.70 10.00
CA ARG A 468 -38.34 -6.44 10.03
C ARG A 468 -37.85 -5.46 11.08
N GLN A 469 -37.48 -5.94 12.26
CA GLN A 469 -36.89 -5.10 13.31
C GLN A 469 -35.65 -4.35 12.80
N ALA A 470 -34.75 -5.06 12.12
CA ALA A 470 -33.53 -4.48 11.57
C ALA A 470 -33.78 -3.49 10.43
N SER A 471 -34.69 -3.82 9.50
CA SER A 471 -34.98 -2.95 8.35
C SER A 471 -35.76 -1.70 8.75
N ALA A 472 -36.71 -1.80 9.68
CA ALA A 472 -37.44 -0.66 10.22
C ALA A 472 -36.53 0.29 11.01
N LEU A 473 -35.63 -0.25 11.83
CA LEU A 473 -34.65 0.55 12.58
C LEU A 473 -33.71 1.31 11.65
N LEU A 474 -33.19 0.64 10.62
CA LEU A 474 -32.27 1.24 9.65
C LEU A 474 -32.98 2.27 8.75
N ALA A 475 -34.25 2.03 8.39
CA ALA A 475 -35.05 2.99 7.63
C ALA A 475 -35.30 4.28 8.43
N TRP A 476 -35.58 4.16 9.72
CA TRP A 476 -35.69 5.32 10.61
C TRP A 476 -34.34 6.03 10.77
N ALA A 477 -33.24 5.30 10.99
CA ALA A 477 -31.90 5.87 11.10
C ALA A 477 -31.48 6.67 9.86
N ARG A 478 -31.78 6.16 8.66
CA ARG A 478 -31.45 6.85 7.39
C ARG A 478 -32.24 8.14 7.16
N ALA A 479 -33.42 8.26 7.76
CA ALA A 479 -34.19 9.50 7.70
C ALA A 479 -33.52 10.63 8.49
N GLU A 480 -32.75 10.29 9.54
CA GLU A 480 -31.98 11.27 10.33
C GLU A 480 -30.53 11.40 9.84
N ARG A 481 -29.90 10.32 9.37
CA ARG A 481 -28.53 10.29 8.83
C ARG A 481 -28.44 9.42 7.56
N PRO A 482 -28.50 10.02 6.36
CA PRO A 482 -28.55 9.29 5.09
C PRO A 482 -27.33 8.41 4.80
N ALA A 483 -26.17 8.72 5.39
CA ALA A 483 -24.92 8.00 5.18
C ALA A 483 -24.87 6.59 5.80
N LEU A 484 -25.81 6.25 6.70
CA LEU A 484 -25.82 4.95 7.40
C LEU A 484 -26.30 3.81 6.50
N GLN A 485 -25.43 2.84 6.24
CA GLN A 485 -25.72 1.73 5.34
C GLN A 485 -26.14 0.45 6.05
N ASN A 486 -25.69 0.22 7.29
CA ASN A 486 -25.98 -1.01 8.04
C ASN A 486 -26.12 -0.75 9.55
N LEU A 487 -26.58 -1.78 10.29
CA LEU A 487 -26.79 -1.69 11.73
C LEU A 487 -25.48 -1.54 12.54
N GLY A 488 -24.34 -2.00 12.00
CA GLY A 488 -23.04 -1.85 12.67
C GLY A 488 -22.59 -0.39 12.67
N GLU A 489 -22.72 0.30 11.54
CA GLU A 489 -22.50 1.75 11.43
C GLU A 489 -23.47 2.54 12.31
N LEU A 490 -24.74 2.13 12.37
CA LEU A 490 -25.71 2.73 13.30
C LEU A 490 -25.27 2.57 14.76
N ALA A 491 -24.86 1.37 15.18
CA ALA A 491 -24.37 1.15 16.55
C ALA A 491 -23.13 2.02 16.86
N GLN A 492 -22.22 2.18 15.91
CA GLN A 492 -21.05 3.05 16.03
C GLN A 492 -21.42 4.54 16.08
N ALA A 493 -22.51 4.98 15.42
CA ALA A 493 -22.94 6.37 15.44
C ALA A 493 -23.71 6.78 16.71
N LEU A 494 -24.20 5.83 17.51
CA LEU A 494 -24.95 6.07 18.76
C LEU A 494 -24.00 6.14 19.97
N SER A 495 -24.38 6.86 21.03
CA SER A 495 -23.63 6.90 22.29
C SER A 495 -23.58 5.53 22.97
N ALA A 496 -22.53 5.25 23.74
CA ALA A 496 -22.42 4.00 24.48
C ALA A 496 -23.59 3.89 25.46
N GLY A 497 -24.30 2.76 25.46
CA GLY A 497 -25.48 2.57 26.30
C GLY A 497 -26.49 1.58 25.72
N PRO A 498 -27.74 1.59 26.23
CA PRO A 498 -28.73 0.54 25.99
C PRO A 498 -29.13 0.38 24.51
N GLN A 499 -28.93 1.40 23.67
CA GLN A 499 -29.23 1.34 22.24
C GLN A 499 -28.23 0.48 21.45
N ARG A 500 -26.93 0.56 21.76
CA ARG A 500 -25.92 -0.31 21.13
C ARG A 500 -26.11 -1.76 21.54
N GLU A 501 -26.33 -2.00 22.83
CA GLU A 501 -26.57 -3.34 23.38
C GLU A 501 -27.79 -4.02 22.74
N ALA A 502 -28.86 -3.25 22.49
CA ALA A 502 -30.06 -3.75 21.82
C ALA A 502 -29.81 -4.07 20.34
N ILE A 503 -28.98 -3.29 19.63
CA ILE A 503 -28.57 -3.58 18.24
C ILE A 503 -27.69 -4.84 18.19
N ASP A 504 -26.72 -4.98 19.09
CA ASP A 504 -25.84 -6.14 19.15
C ASP A 504 -26.61 -7.42 19.47
N ALA A 505 -27.58 -7.36 20.40
CA ALA A 505 -28.47 -8.48 20.69
C ALA A 505 -29.34 -8.85 19.47
N LEU A 506 -29.84 -7.85 18.72
CA LEU A 506 -30.57 -8.08 17.48
C LEU A 506 -29.70 -8.75 16.40
N GLN A 507 -28.46 -8.31 16.24
CA GLN A 507 -27.50 -8.91 15.30
C GLN A 507 -27.12 -10.33 15.70
N ARG A 508 -26.88 -10.61 17.00
CA ARG A 508 -26.61 -11.96 17.50
C ARG A 508 -27.79 -12.90 17.28
N LYS A 509 -29.02 -12.48 17.57
CA LYS A 509 -30.21 -13.29 17.30
C LYS A 509 -30.38 -13.58 15.81
N ARG A 510 -30.09 -12.60 14.94
CA ARG A 510 -30.27 -12.71 13.49
C ARG A 510 -29.19 -13.54 12.79
N TYR A 511 -27.92 -13.38 13.16
CA TYR A 511 -26.79 -13.94 12.42
C TYR A 511 -26.07 -15.07 13.15
N ALA A 512 -26.13 -15.11 14.49
CA ALA A 512 -25.50 -16.15 15.30
C ALA A 512 -26.51 -17.17 15.85
N GLY A 513 -27.82 -16.99 15.60
CA GLY A 513 -28.87 -17.91 16.05
C GLY A 513 -29.01 -18.01 17.58
N VAL A 514 -28.48 -17.02 18.30
CA VAL A 514 -28.54 -16.96 19.77
C VAL A 514 -29.94 -16.50 20.19
N GLU A 515 -30.62 -17.29 21.02
CA GLU A 515 -31.90 -16.89 21.59
C GLU A 515 -31.70 -15.73 22.58
N GLU A 516 -32.36 -14.60 22.31
CA GLU A 516 -32.31 -13.40 23.13
C GLU A 516 -33.68 -13.16 23.76
N THR A 517 -33.83 -13.54 25.03
CA THR A 517 -35.06 -13.34 25.78
C THR A 517 -35.37 -11.85 25.92
N GLY A 518 -36.62 -11.46 25.68
CA GLY A 518 -37.09 -10.07 25.83
C GLY A 518 -36.42 -9.06 24.89
N LEU A 519 -35.84 -9.49 23.76
CA LEU A 519 -35.17 -8.60 22.80
C LEU A 519 -36.09 -7.46 22.32
N GLY A 520 -37.36 -7.78 22.03
CA GLY A 520 -38.29 -6.79 21.50
C GLY A 520 -38.63 -5.66 22.48
N ASP A 521 -38.78 -5.99 23.77
CA ASP A 521 -39.01 -4.99 24.82
C ASP A 521 -37.76 -4.15 25.07
N ARG A 522 -36.56 -4.76 25.02
CA ARG A 522 -35.29 -4.02 25.09
C ARG A 522 -35.11 -3.05 23.93
N LEU A 523 -35.43 -3.46 22.69
CA LEU A 523 -35.42 -2.60 21.51
C LEU A 523 -36.43 -1.45 21.65
N ALA A 524 -37.67 -1.76 22.04
CA ALA A 524 -38.71 -0.75 22.20
C ALA A 524 -38.36 0.27 23.31
N GLN A 525 -37.77 -0.19 24.41
CA GLN A 525 -37.40 0.66 25.53
C GLN A 525 -36.16 1.51 25.22
N ALA A 526 -35.14 0.93 24.58
CA ALA A 526 -33.90 1.63 24.24
C ALA A 526 -34.12 2.80 23.27
N PHE A 527 -35.05 2.66 22.32
CA PHE A 527 -35.30 3.67 21.28
C PHE A 527 -36.59 4.47 21.48
N LYS A 528 -37.27 4.31 22.63
CA LYS A 528 -38.52 5.03 22.95
C LYS A 528 -38.37 6.56 22.86
N GLN A 529 -37.19 7.07 23.23
CA GLN A 529 -36.89 8.51 23.28
C GLN A 529 -36.17 9.04 22.03
N GLY A 530 -36.04 8.24 20.96
CA GLY A 530 -35.28 8.62 19.77
C GLY A 530 -33.85 8.09 19.79
N PHE A 531 -33.04 8.46 18.79
CA PHE A 531 -31.63 8.07 18.73
C PHE A 531 -30.77 8.93 19.65
N ALA A 532 -29.99 8.30 20.53
CA ALA A 532 -28.95 8.95 21.31
C ALA A 532 -27.68 9.00 20.46
N TRP A 533 -27.62 9.96 19.55
CA TRP A 533 -26.45 10.15 18.71
C TRP A 533 -25.23 10.51 19.55
N GLN A 534 -24.05 10.00 19.17
CA GLN A 534 -22.83 10.57 19.74
C GLN A 534 -22.80 12.07 19.40
N PRO A 535 -22.47 12.94 20.37
CA PRO A 535 -22.07 14.29 20.02
C PRO A 535 -20.98 14.15 18.97
N ALA A 536 -21.04 14.97 17.92
CA ALA A 536 -19.99 15.00 16.91
C ALA A 536 -18.67 15.31 17.64
N ALA A 537 -17.91 14.26 17.95
CA ALA A 537 -16.51 14.43 18.26
C ALA A 537 -15.91 15.08 17.02
N GLU A 538 -15.19 16.19 17.20
CA GLU A 538 -14.08 16.52 16.29
C GLU A 538 -13.43 15.20 15.92
N ALA A 539 -13.46 14.83 14.63
CA ALA A 539 -13.25 13.48 14.13
C ALA A 539 -12.06 12.81 14.81
N GLY A 540 -12.37 12.06 15.87
CA GLY A 540 -11.47 11.22 16.64
C GLY A 540 -11.79 9.79 16.25
N ASP A 541 -10.92 9.26 15.42
CA ASP A 541 -11.02 7.96 14.77
C ASP A 541 -11.19 6.82 15.79
N GLY A 542 -12.31 6.10 15.72
CA GLY A 542 -12.71 5.05 16.66
C GLY A 542 -12.82 3.68 15.99
N SER A 543 -11.71 3.17 15.45
CA SER A 543 -11.56 1.78 15.00
C SER A 543 -11.49 0.83 16.21
N PRO A 544 -12.05 -0.41 16.17
CA PRO A 544 -12.00 -1.38 17.27
C PRO A 544 -10.62 -2.04 17.47
N LEU A 545 -9.54 -1.36 17.07
CA LEU A 545 -8.16 -1.79 17.27
C LEU A 545 -7.53 -0.96 18.41
N PRO A 546 -6.68 -1.56 19.27
CA PRO A 546 -6.02 -0.83 20.34
C PRO A 546 -5.19 0.32 19.74
N PRO A 547 -5.22 1.53 20.33
CA PRO A 547 -4.53 2.68 19.77
C PRO A 547 -3.02 2.45 19.77
N LEU A 548 -2.41 2.65 18.61
CA LEU A 548 -0.96 2.73 18.43
C LEU A 548 -0.48 4.07 19.04
N TYR A 549 -0.20 4.06 20.35
CA TYR A 549 0.40 5.09 21.23
C TYR A 549 -0.51 5.86 22.21
N PRO A 550 -0.02 6.16 23.44
CA PRO A 550 -0.84 6.58 24.57
C PRO A 550 -0.59 8.04 24.97
N PHE A 551 -1.16 9.04 24.31
CA PHE A 551 -1.15 10.40 24.88
C PHE A 551 -2.44 11.15 24.59
N ASN A 552 -3.32 11.21 25.60
CA ASN A 552 -4.28 12.30 25.74
C ASN A 552 -3.50 13.50 26.30
N LEU A 553 -3.30 14.56 25.51
CA LEU A 553 -2.95 15.87 26.05
C LEU A 553 -4.26 16.57 26.42
N ARG A 554 -4.50 16.71 27.73
CA ARG A 554 -5.54 17.61 28.26
C ARG A 554 -5.15 19.05 27.94
N ARG A 555 -6.14 19.86 27.52
CA ARG A 555 -6.06 21.32 27.43
C ARG A 555 -5.81 21.96 28.79
#